data_AF-A0A3D3F320-F1
#
_entry.id   AF-A0A3D3F320-F1
#
_cell.length_a   1.000
_cell.length_b   1.000
_cell.length_c   1.000
_cell.angle_alpha   90.00
_cell.angle_beta   90.00
_cell.angle_gamma   90.00
#
_symmetry.space_group_name_H-M   'P 1'
#
loop_
_entity.id
_entity.type
_entity.pdbx_description
1 polymer ?
#
loop_
_entity_poly.entity_id
_entity_poly.type
_entity_poly.pdbx_seq_one_letter_code
_entity_poly.pdbx_strand_id
1 'polypeptide(L)'
;SITKMEVWVTNKTSNFEQARNIIAFADLGEHDIIHNPMWSAQGSAGVTYNDANNLYAQLISTYSAVRDIRRANTVFPGAIVQGQDYEKIENARLLRPSEYTYQPQLGYLSLRSALQADEVLAVAFEFTYNGQAYQVGEFSSDITDGSAGTGASQSGALFLKLLKPVSLSPVSYTWDLMMKNIYSVGYNAYNLQSAGFKMNITYQSDTTGVYLNYIPEGNIRNELLLRVMNLDRLNSKNDPYPDG
;
A
#
# COMPACT_ATOMS: atom_id res chain seq x y z
N SER A 1 6.75 -11.74 -8.68
CA SER A 1 7.67 -10.59 -8.80
C SER A 1 6.95 -9.49 -9.52
N ILE A 2 6.90 -8.28 -8.94
CA ILE A 2 6.31 -7.10 -9.57
C ILE A 2 7.14 -6.71 -10.79
N THR A 3 6.49 -6.59 -11.93
CA THR A 3 7.07 -6.26 -13.25
C THR A 3 6.88 -4.79 -13.58
N LYS A 4 5.75 -4.20 -13.16
CA LYS A 4 5.40 -2.81 -13.41
C LYS A 4 4.62 -2.23 -12.23
N MET A 5 4.83 -0.95 -11.92
CA MET A 5 4.09 -0.23 -10.88
C MET A 5 3.92 1.23 -11.26
N GLU A 6 2.70 1.73 -11.15
CA GLU A 6 2.37 3.16 -11.16
C GLU A 6 1.86 3.56 -9.76
N VAL A 7 2.34 4.68 -9.25
CA VAL A 7 1.98 5.20 -7.94
C VAL A 7 1.37 6.58 -8.12
N TRP A 8 0.16 6.75 -7.61
CA TRP A 8 -0.64 7.95 -7.76
C TRP A 8 -0.90 8.58 -6.41
N VAL A 9 -0.75 9.91 -6.35
CA VAL A 9 -0.99 10.69 -5.15
C VAL A 9 -1.91 11.88 -5.43
N THR A 10 -2.55 12.39 -4.39
CA THR A 10 -3.23 13.69 -4.45
C THR A 10 -2.28 14.77 -4.96
N ASN A 11 -2.74 15.55 -5.94
CA ASN A 11 -1.94 16.63 -6.49
C ASN A 11 -2.16 17.92 -5.69
N LYS A 12 -1.15 18.31 -4.90
CA LYS A 12 -1.13 19.57 -4.16
C LYS A 12 -0.49 20.72 -4.94
N THR A 13 0.11 20.41 -6.08
CA THR A 13 0.79 21.40 -6.93
C THR A 13 -0.07 21.69 -8.16
N SER A 14 0.01 22.90 -8.71
CA SER A 14 -0.68 23.22 -9.98
C SER A 14 0.01 22.61 -11.21
N ASN A 15 0.74 21.50 -11.04
CA ASN A 15 1.35 20.76 -12.15
C ASN A 15 0.40 19.66 -12.61
N PHE A 16 -0.19 19.83 -13.80
CA PHE A 16 -1.14 18.90 -14.39
C PHE A 16 -0.54 18.03 -15.50
N GLU A 17 0.80 18.01 -15.63
CA GLU A 17 1.47 17.10 -16.57
C GLU A 17 1.14 15.65 -16.23
N GLN A 18 0.53 14.94 -17.18
CA GLN A 18 0.09 13.53 -17.02
C GLN A 18 -0.89 13.30 -15.86
N ALA A 19 -1.57 14.34 -15.38
CA ALA A 19 -2.56 14.21 -14.33
C ALA A 19 -3.78 13.41 -14.83
N ARG A 20 -4.34 12.56 -13.97
CA ARG A 20 -5.52 11.74 -14.28
C ARG A 20 -6.52 11.80 -13.16
N ASN A 21 -7.80 11.73 -13.50
CA ASN A 21 -8.83 11.43 -12.51
C ASN A 21 -8.67 9.97 -12.09
N ILE A 22 -8.74 9.69 -10.80
CA ILE A 22 -8.63 8.33 -10.27
C ILE A 22 -9.72 8.07 -9.23
N ILE A 23 -10.20 6.84 -9.19
CA ILE A 23 -11.04 6.31 -8.12
C ILE A 23 -10.32 5.07 -7.58
N ALA A 24 -9.85 5.17 -6.35
CA ALA A 24 -9.07 4.14 -5.71
C ALA A 24 -9.93 3.40 -4.68
N PHE A 25 -9.92 2.07 -4.70
CA PHE A 25 -10.75 1.23 -3.85
C PHE A 25 -9.92 0.39 -2.89
N ALA A 26 -10.41 0.23 -1.66
CA ALA A 26 -9.76 -0.59 -0.64
C ALA A 26 -9.77 -2.08 -1.02
N ASP A 27 -10.90 -2.60 -1.50
CA ASP A 27 -11.04 -4.03 -1.82
C ASP A 27 -10.63 -4.39 -3.25
N LEU A 28 -10.09 -3.46 -4.06
CA LEU A 28 -9.69 -3.80 -5.42
C LEU A 28 -8.62 -4.90 -5.41
N GLY A 29 -8.93 -5.99 -6.09
CA GLY A 29 -8.07 -7.16 -6.19
C GLY A 29 -7.78 -7.91 -4.90
N GLU A 30 -8.55 -7.70 -3.82
CA GLU A 30 -8.48 -8.54 -2.62
C GLU A 30 -9.23 -9.85 -2.83
N HIS A 31 -8.59 -10.98 -2.53
CA HIS A 31 -9.23 -12.29 -2.55
C HIS A 31 -9.69 -12.71 -1.14
N ASP A 32 -8.80 -12.66 -0.16
CA ASP A 32 -9.02 -13.24 1.16
C ASP A 32 -9.63 -12.27 2.17
N ILE A 33 -9.22 -11.00 2.12
CA ILE A 33 -9.66 -9.95 3.04
C ILE A 33 -10.48 -8.93 2.27
N ILE A 34 -11.78 -9.22 2.15
CA ILE A 34 -12.75 -8.35 1.51
C ILE A 34 -13.60 -7.70 2.61
N HIS A 35 -13.56 -6.37 2.69
CA HIS A 35 -14.20 -5.64 3.77
C HIS A 35 -15.66 -5.31 3.49
N ASN A 36 -15.98 -4.94 2.24
CA ASN A 36 -17.35 -4.63 1.85
C ASN A 36 -18.13 -5.91 1.49
N PRO A 37 -19.24 -6.22 2.20
CA PRO A 37 -20.01 -7.43 1.95
C PRO A 37 -20.68 -7.55 0.57
N MET A 38 -20.72 -6.46 -0.22
CA MET A 38 -21.20 -6.55 -1.61
C MET A 38 -20.23 -7.27 -2.52
N TRP A 39 -18.96 -7.31 -2.15
CA TRP A 39 -17.94 -7.98 -2.93
C TRP A 39 -17.77 -9.42 -2.46
N SER A 40 -17.50 -10.30 -3.41
CA SER A 40 -17.25 -11.72 -3.16
C SER A 40 -16.02 -12.15 -3.91
N ALA A 41 -15.17 -12.94 -3.27
CA ALA A 41 -14.01 -13.55 -3.89
C ALA A 41 -14.40 -14.33 -5.15
N GLN A 42 -13.53 -14.31 -6.16
CA GLN A 42 -13.70 -14.99 -7.43
C GLN A 42 -12.42 -15.75 -7.79
N GLY A 43 -12.60 -16.83 -8.56
CA GLY A 43 -11.50 -17.70 -8.94
C GLY A 43 -11.02 -18.60 -7.80
N SER A 44 -9.97 -19.36 -8.08
CA SER A 44 -9.32 -20.26 -7.13
C SER A 44 -7.92 -19.81 -6.73
N ALA A 45 -7.43 -18.73 -7.33
CA ALA A 45 -6.09 -18.23 -7.09
C ALA A 45 -6.15 -17.26 -5.90
N GLY A 46 -5.58 -17.67 -4.76
CA GLY A 46 -5.43 -16.84 -3.56
C GLY A 46 -4.33 -15.78 -3.71
N VAL A 47 -4.34 -15.04 -4.82
CA VAL A 47 -3.43 -13.94 -5.12
C VAL A 47 -4.24 -12.70 -5.46
N THR A 48 -3.63 -11.53 -5.36
CA THR A 48 -4.31 -10.27 -5.69
C THR A 48 -4.30 -10.02 -7.20
N TYR A 49 -5.45 -9.77 -7.80
CA TYR A 49 -5.59 -9.41 -9.23
C TYR A 49 -6.99 -8.82 -9.46
N ASN A 50 -7.21 -8.11 -10.56
CA ASN A 50 -8.46 -7.40 -10.82
C ASN A 50 -9.72 -8.29 -10.67
N ASP A 51 -9.66 -9.54 -11.11
CA ASP A 51 -10.76 -10.51 -11.02
C ASP A 51 -10.63 -11.47 -9.81
N ALA A 52 -9.85 -11.09 -8.78
CA ALA A 52 -9.77 -11.82 -7.51
C ALA A 52 -11.07 -11.73 -6.70
N ASN A 53 -11.88 -10.72 -7.00
CA ASN A 53 -13.24 -10.58 -6.52
C ASN A 53 -14.09 -9.92 -7.63
N ASN A 54 -15.39 -9.80 -7.40
CA ASN A 54 -16.32 -9.25 -8.38
C ASN A 54 -16.32 -7.70 -8.47
N LEU A 55 -15.52 -6.97 -7.69
CA LEU A 55 -15.54 -5.49 -7.67
C LEU A 55 -15.17 -4.91 -9.04
N TYR A 56 -14.04 -5.30 -9.62
CA TYR A 56 -13.58 -4.74 -10.89
C TYR A 56 -14.59 -4.99 -12.02
N ALA A 57 -15.13 -6.22 -12.10
CA ALA A 57 -16.17 -6.58 -13.05
C ALA A 57 -17.43 -5.69 -12.91
N GLN A 58 -17.85 -5.36 -11.69
CA GLN A 58 -18.96 -4.43 -11.44
C GLN A 58 -18.61 -2.98 -11.81
N LEU A 59 -17.37 -2.54 -11.58
CA LEU A 59 -16.91 -1.20 -11.95
C LEU A 59 -16.94 -0.97 -13.46
N ILE A 60 -16.55 -1.97 -14.26
CA ILE A 60 -16.54 -1.85 -15.73
C ILE A 60 -17.89 -2.17 -16.39
N SER A 61 -18.87 -2.67 -15.64
CA SER A 61 -20.22 -2.98 -16.13
C SER A 61 -21.27 -2.09 -15.44
N THR A 62 -21.85 -2.55 -14.33
CA THR A 62 -22.93 -1.91 -13.56
C THR A 62 -22.62 -0.46 -13.20
N TYR A 63 -21.40 -0.19 -12.73
CA TYR A 63 -20.98 1.12 -12.26
C TYR A 63 -20.09 1.87 -13.26
N SER A 64 -20.02 1.45 -14.53
CA SER A 64 -19.16 2.06 -15.56
C SER A 64 -19.33 3.57 -15.71
N ALA A 65 -20.49 4.12 -15.37
CA ALA A 65 -20.75 5.56 -15.35
C ALA A 65 -19.85 6.35 -14.38
N VAL A 66 -19.21 5.71 -13.39
CA VAL A 66 -18.25 6.36 -12.47
C VAL A 66 -16.92 6.70 -13.11
N ARG A 67 -16.67 6.26 -14.36
CA ARG A 67 -15.59 6.78 -15.20
C ARG A 67 -15.65 8.31 -15.32
N ASP A 68 -16.85 8.88 -15.30
CA ASP A 68 -17.03 10.29 -14.94
C ASP A 68 -17.03 10.41 -13.41
N ILE A 69 -15.90 10.86 -12.86
CA ILE A 69 -15.62 10.96 -11.43
C ILE A 69 -16.66 11.78 -10.65
N ARG A 70 -17.35 12.72 -11.33
CA ARG A 70 -18.39 13.57 -10.73
C ARG A 70 -19.65 12.77 -10.42
N ARG A 71 -19.86 11.65 -11.10
CA ARG A 71 -21.02 10.77 -10.96
C ARG A 71 -20.84 9.69 -9.90
N ALA A 72 -19.64 9.53 -9.32
CA ALA A 72 -19.37 8.49 -8.31
C ALA A 72 -20.43 8.48 -7.19
N ASN A 73 -20.75 9.65 -6.64
CA ASN A 73 -21.66 9.77 -5.49
C ASN A 73 -23.14 9.51 -5.86
N THR A 74 -23.51 9.55 -7.16
CA THR A 74 -24.89 9.31 -7.61
C THR A 74 -25.07 7.92 -8.20
N VAL A 75 -24.00 7.30 -8.70
CA VAL A 75 -24.02 5.97 -9.32
C VAL A 75 -23.81 4.88 -8.27
N PHE A 76 -22.94 5.11 -7.28
CA PHE A 76 -22.71 4.12 -6.24
C PHE A 76 -23.90 4.04 -5.26
N PRO A 77 -24.33 2.83 -4.87
CA PRO A 77 -25.30 2.67 -3.80
C PRO A 77 -24.70 3.11 -2.46
N GLY A 78 -25.55 3.41 -1.48
CA GLY A 78 -25.11 3.86 -0.14
C GLY A 78 -24.27 2.83 0.64
N ALA A 79 -24.19 1.59 0.16
CA ALA A 79 -23.31 0.56 0.71
C ALA A 79 -21.85 0.68 0.24
N ILE A 80 -21.54 1.54 -0.75
CA ILE A 80 -20.17 1.90 -1.12
C ILE A 80 -19.91 3.31 -0.59
N VAL A 81 -19.10 3.41 0.46
CA VAL A 81 -18.91 4.64 1.24
C VAL A 81 -17.59 5.31 0.86
N GLN A 82 -17.66 6.58 0.45
CA GLN A 82 -16.47 7.39 0.21
C GLN A 82 -15.68 7.61 1.52
N GLY A 83 -14.36 7.48 1.47
CA GLY A 83 -13.45 7.59 2.61
C GLY A 83 -13.24 6.28 3.38
N GLN A 84 -14.03 5.24 3.08
CA GLN A 84 -13.89 3.90 3.66
C GLN A 84 -13.64 2.87 2.55
N ASP A 85 -14.58 2.72 1.61
CA ASP A 85 -14.48 1.79 0.49
C ASP A 85 -13.64 2.34 -0.66
N TYR A 86 -13.76 3.65 -0.91
CA TYR A 86 -13.06 4.30 -2.01
C TYR A 86 -12.69 5.75 -1.71
N GLU A 87 -11.69 6.23 -2.41
CA GLU A 87 -11.35 7.65 -2.53
C GLU A 87 -11.40 8.07 -3.99
N LYS A 88 -11.85 9.29 -4.25
CA LYS A 88 -11.82 9.88 -5.59
C LYS A 88 -10.89 11.08 -5.58
N ILE A 89 -10.03 11.16 -6.59
CA ILE A 89 -9.08 12.26 -6.73
C ILE A 89 -9.18 12.79 -8.15
N GLU A 90 -9.52 14.08 -8.27
CA GLU A 90 -9.41 14.78 -9.54
C GLU A 90 -7.96 15.21 -9.77
N ASN A 91 -7.46 15.05 -10.99
CA ASN A 91 -6.11 15.44 -11.39
C ASN A 91 -4.99 14.89 -10.49
N ALA A 92 -5.07 13.61 -10.10
CA ALA A 92 -4.01 12.94 -9.34
C ALA A 92 -2.69 12.96 -10.10
N ARG A 93 -1.59 13.04 -9.35
CA ARG A 93 -0.23 13.09 -9.89
C ARG A 93 0.36 11.69 -9.92
N LEU A 94 0.88 11.30 -11.07
CA LEU A 94 1.74 10.12 -11.19
C LEU A 94 3.11 10.43 -10.59
N LEU A 95 3.55 9.63 -9.63
CA LEU A 95 4.90 9.73 -9.08
C LEU A 95 5.92 9.20 -10.08
N ARG A 96 7.04 9.91 -10.20
CA ARG A 96 8.17 9.46 -11.01
C ARG A 96 8.86 8.28 -10.30
N PRO A 97 9.52 7.37 -11.02
CA PRO A 97 10.33 6.30 -10.42
C PRO A 97 11.43 6.80 -9.47
N SER A 98 11.84 8.07 -9.59
CA SER A 98 12.79 8.69 -8.66
C SER A 98 12.16 9.09 -7.32
N GLU A 99 10.84 9.09 -7.16
CA GLU A 99 10.13 9.55 -5.96
C GLU A 99 9.72 8.41 -5.02
N TYR A 100 9.86 7.16 -5.46
CA TYR A 100 9.58 5.98 -4.66
C TYR A 100 10.54 4.83 -5.00
N THR A 101 10.59 3.84 -4.13
CA THR A 101 11.21 2.54 -4.38
C THR A 101 10.25 1.45 -3.94
N TYR A 102 10.32 0.27 -4.55
CA TYR A 102 9.54 -0.88 -4.12
C TYR A 102 10.39 -2.14 -4.18
N GLN A 103 10.03 -3.15 -3.40
CA GLN A 103 10.70 -4.44 -3.39
C GLN A 103 9.92 -5.44 -4.26
N PRO A 104 10.39 -5.82 -5.47
CA PRO A 104 9.59 -6.60 -6.42
C PRO A 104 9.14 -7.97 -5.91
N GLN A 105 9.88 -8.59 -4.99
CA GLN A 105 9.55 -9.90 -4.43
C GLN A 105 8.62 -9.82 -3.22
N LEU A 106 8.78 -8.82 -2.35
CA LEU A 106 8.02 -8.69 -1.10
C LEU A 106 6.81 -7.77 -1.22
N GLY A 107 6.75 -6.91 -2.24
CA GLY A 107 5.59 -6.09 -2.55
C GLY A 107 5.41 -4.82 -1.72
N TYR A 108 6.40 -4.40 -0.93
CA TYR A 108 6.31 -3.13 -0.21
C TYR A 108 6.80 -1.95 -1.04
N LEU A 109 6.18 -0.79 -0.78
CA LEU A 109 6.44 0.50 -1.41
C LEU A 109 6.97 1.48 -0.36
N SER A 110 8.08 2.14 -0.67
CA SER A 110 8.69 3.19 0.14
C SER A 110 8.70 4.50 -0.64
N LEU A 111 8.06 5.53 -0.10
CA LEU A 111 8.07 6.86 -0.67
C LEU A 111 9.29 7.64 -0.18
N ARG A 112 9.86 8.51 -1.02
CA ARG A 112 10.98 9.38 -0.61
C ARG A 112 10.55 10.58 0.23
N SER A 113 9.29 10.97 0.12
CA SER A 113 8.70 12.05 0.91
C SER A 113 7.50 11.50 1.67
N ALA A 114 7.36 11.94 2.93
CA ALA A 114 6.18 11.61 3.72
C ALA A 114 4.95 12.30 3.13
N LEU A 115 3.85 11.57 3.06
CA LEU A 115 2.56 12.11 2.64
C LEU A 115 1.95 12.96 3.76
N GLN A 116 1.26 14.02 3.38
CA GLN A 116 0.44 14.80 4.31
C GLN A 116 -0.80 14.00 4.75
N ALA A 117 -1.38 14.41 5.87
CA ALA A 117 -2.55 13.74 6.44
C ALA A 117 -3.69 13.64 5.43
N ASP A 118 -3.90 14.71 4.64
CA ASP A 118 -4.98 14.85 3.67
C ASP A 118 -4.66 14.33 2.26
N GLU A 119 -3.51 13.69 2.06
CA GLU A 119 -3.12 13.09 0.80
C GLU A 119 -3.54 11.62 0.72
N VAL A 120 -4.04 11.21 -0.43
CA VAL A 120 -4.39 9.83 -0.75
C VAL A 120 -3.25 9.18 -1.54
N LEU A 121 -3.00 7.90 -1.30
CA LEU A 121 -2.05 7.08 -2.04
C LEU A 121 -2.77 5.90 -2.70
N ALA A 122 -2.59 5.76 -4.01
CA ALA A 122 -3.13 4.66 -4.78
C ALA A 122 -2.09 4.08 -5.74
N VAL A 123 -2.27 2.81 -6.12
CA VAL A 123 -1.34 2.11 -7.02
C VAL A 123 -2.08 1.28 -8.08
N ALA A 124 -1.42 1.11 -9.21
CA ALA A 124 -1.66 0.01 -10.14
C ALA A 124 -0.35 -0.75 -10.31
N PHE A 125 -0.41 -2.08 -10.33
CA PHE A 125 0.77 -2.89 -10.51
C PHE A 125 0.48 -4.19 -11.24
N GLU A 126 1.52 -4.69 -11.89
CA GLU A 126 1.53 -5.98 -12.57
C GLU A 126 2.63 -6.83 -11.92
N PHE A 127 2.37 -8.13 -11.78
CA PHE A 127 3.36 -9.07 -11.30
C PHE A 127 3.20 -10.43 -11.97
N THR A 128 4.30 -11.18 -12.01
CA THR A 128 4.29 -12.58 -12.42
C THR A 128 4.31 -13.48 -11.19
N TYR A 129 3.39 -14.44 -11.13
CA TYR A 129 3.31 -15.48 -10.12
C TYR A 129 3.06 -16.83 -10.80
N ASN A 130 3.89 -17.83 -10.50
CA ASN A 130 3.83 -19.17 -11.12
C ASN A 130 3.76 -19.15 -12.67
N GLY A 131 4.46 -18.21 -13.31
CA GLY A 131 4.51 -18.07 -14.77
C GLY A 131 3.31 -17.36 -15.39
N GLN A 132 2.33 -16.92 -14.59
CA GLN A 132 1.18 -16.15 -15.06
C GLN A 132 1.30 -14.69 -14.63
N ALA A 133 0.91 -13.77 -15.52
CA ALA A 133 0.84 -12.35 -15.24
C ALA A 133 -0.51 -12.00 -14.59
N TYR A 134 -0.44 -11.18 -13.55
CA TYR A 134 -1.58 -10.68 -12.79
C TYR A 134 -1.46 -9.17 -12.69
N GLN A 135 -2.59 -8.47 -12.81
CA GLN A 135 -2.67 -7.02 -12.72
C GLN A 135 -3.71 -6.62 -11.68
N VAL A 136 -3.37 -5.60 -10.86
CA VAL A 136 -4.29 -4.94 -9.94
C VAL A 136 -4.33 -3.46 -10.29
N GLY A 137 -5.54 -2.93 -10.45
CA GLY A 137 -5.77 -1.58 -10.97
C GLY A 137 -5.60 -1.49 -12.48
N GLU A 138 -5.66 -0.26 -12.97
CA GLU A 138 -5.52 0.10 -14.37
C GLU A 138 -4.32 1.03 -14.55
N PHE A 139 -3.51 0.77 -15.56
CA PHE A 139 -2.41 1.67 -15.90
C PHE A 139 -2.92 2.86 -16.71
N SER A 140 -2.16 3.96 -16.65
CA SER A 140 -2.39 5.14 -17.51
C SER A 140 -2.51 4.81 -19.01
N SER A 141 -1.84 3.74 -19.45
CA SER A 141 -1.84 3.25 -20.84
C SER A 141 -3.12 2.51 -21.23
N ASP A 142 -3.85 1.98 -20.25
CA ASP A 142 -4.98 1.06 -20.50
C ASP A 142 -6.27 1.84 -20.79
N ILE A 143 -6.37 3.05 -20.23
CA ILE A 143 -7.55 3.92 -20.29
C ILE A 143 -7.15 5.28 -20.86
N THR A 144 -7.83 5.74 -21.91
CA THR A 144 -7.57 7.06 -22.49
C THR A 144 -8.05 8.19 -21.59
N ASP A 145 -7.35 9.32 -21.64
CA ASP A 145 -7.78 10.53 -20.93
C ASP A 145 -8.91 11.21 -21.72
N GLY A 146 -10.09 11.33 -21.12
CA GLY A 146 -11.30 11.83 -21.79
C GLY A 146 -12.56 11.70 -20.94
N SER A 147 -13.64 12.37 -21.36
CA SER A 147 -14.97 12.13 -20.77
C SER A 147 -15.47 10.75 -21.23
N ALA A 148 -16.05 9.96 -20.32
CA ALA A 148 -16.54 8.60 -20.58
C ALA A 148 -17.30 8.51 -21.92
N GLY A 149 -16.58 8.10 -22.97
CA GLY A 149 -17.05 8.09 -24.35
C GLY A 149 -17.66 6.74 -24.69
N THR A 150 -18.79 6.77 -25.39
CA THR A 150 -19.47 5.59 -25.94
C THR A 150 -18.64 5.01 -27.09
N GLY A 151 -17.63 4.18 -26.80
CA GLY A 151 -16.76 3.55 -27.79
C GLY A 151 -15.86 2.45 -27.22
N ALA A 152 -15.19 1.70 -28.10
CA ALA A 152 -14.36 0.53 -27.76
C ALA A 152 -13.07 0.84 -26.96
N SER A 153 -12.70 2.11 -26.83
CA SER A 153 -11.60 2.57 -25.97
C SER A 153 -12.17 3.10 -24.65
N GLN A 154 -11.83 2.45 -23.54
CA GLN A 154 -12.22 2.92 -22.22
C GLN A 154 -11.60 4.31 -21.97
N SER A 155 -12.41 5.27 -21.53
CA SER A 155 -11.97 6.65 -21.25
C SER A 155 -12.52 7.14 -19.90
N GLY A 156 -11.76 7.99 -19.21
CA GLY A 156 -12.16 8.60 -17.95
C GLY A 156 -11.23 8.27 -16.78
N ALA A 157 -11.82 8.22 -15.58
CA ALA A 157 -11.10 7.96 -14.35
C ALA A 157 -10.52 6.54 -14.31
N LEU A 158 -9.28 6.42 -13.81
CA LEU A 158 -8.62 5.13 -13.58
C LEU A 158 -9.16 4.48 -12.31
N PHE A 159 -9.34 3.17 -12.34
CA PHE A 159 -9.63 2.37 -11.15
C PHE A 159 -8.35 1.79 -10.58
N LEU A 160 -8.05 2.14 -9.33
CA LEU A 160 -6.77 1.83 -8.68
C LEU A 160 -6.96 1.15 -7.34
N LYS A 161 -5.90 0.52 -6.84
CA LYS A 161 -5.82 0.02 -5.47
C LYS A 161 -5.55 1.17 -4.51
N LEU A 162 -6.38 1.34 -3.49
CA LEU A 162 -6.14 2.29 -2.41
C LEU A 162 -5.16 1.72 -1.39
N LEU A 163 -4.11 2.47 -1.06
CA LEU A 163 -3.17 2.14 0.02
C LEU A 163 -3.36 3.05 1.25
N LYS A 164 -3.60 4.34 1.04
CA LYS A 164 -3.85 5.31 2.11
C LYS A 164 -5.03 6.21 1.74
N PRO A 165 -6.15 6.20 2.50
CA PRO A 165 -7.22 7.20 2.39
C PRO A 165 -6.84 8.53 3.05
N VAL A 166 -7.70 9.54 2.91
CA VAL A 166 -7.57 10.81 3.63
C VAL A 166 -7.60 10.56 5.14
N SER A 167 -8.60 9.81 5.62
CA SER A 167 -8.76 9.49 7.05
C SER A 167 -8.20 8.10 7.39
N LEU A 168 -6.88 7.97 7.42
CA LEU A 168 -6.24 6.71 7.82
C LEU A 168 -6.34 6.52 9.34
N SER A 169 -7.16 5.56 9.77
CA SER A 169 -7.32 5.17 11.18
C SER A 169 -7.35 3.63 11.32
N PRO A 170 -7.22 3.07 12.55
CA PRO A 170 -7.24 1.62 12.76
C PRO A 170 -8.50 0.90 12.28
N VAL A 171 -9.60 1.61 12.03
CA VAL A 171 -10.83 1.04 11.47
C VAL A 171 -10.88 1.10 9.95
N SER A 172 -9.91 1.75 9.31
CA SER A 172 -9.81 1.81 7.85
C SER A 172 -9.47 0.45 7.27
N TYR A 173 -10.10 0.11 6.15
CA TYR A 173 -9.86 -1.13 5.41
C TYR A 173 -8.43 -1.27 4.88
N THR A 174 -7.70 -0.16 4.77
CA THR A 174 -6.29 -0.17 4.32
C THR A 174 -5.29 -0.03 5.46
N TRP A 175 -5.73 -0.04 6.73
CA TRP A 175 -4.85 0.18 7.88
C TRP A 175 -3.68 -0.81 7.93
N ASP A 176 -3.97 -2.09 7.65
CA ASP A 176 -2.99 -3.16 7.72
C ASP A 176 -2.03 -3.19 6.52
N LEU A 177 -2.35 -2.48 5.43
CA LEU A 177 -1.44 -2.33 4.28
C LEU A 177 -0.24 -1.43 4.62
N MET A 178 -0.38 -0.53 5.59
CA MET A 178 0.72 0.33 6.03
C MET A 178 1.74 -0.50 6.83
N MET A 179 2.98 -0.57 6.33
CA MET A 179 4.10 -1.11 7.07
C MET A 179 4.48 -0.20 8.26
N LYS A 180 4.56 -0.80 9.45
CA LYS A 180 4.84 -0.10 10.72
C LYS A 180 6.13 -0.55 11.39
N ASN A 181 6.93 -1.36 10.69
CA ASN A 181 8.15 -2.00 11.18
C ASN A 181 9.44 -1.44 10.55
N ILE A 182 9.38 -0.26 9.92
CA ILE A 182 10.55 0.42 9.36
C ILE A 182 10.89 1.63 10.22
N TYR A 183 12.11 1.66 10.73
CA TYR A 183 12.62 2.73 11.61
C TYR A 183 13.74 3.47 10.92
N SER A 184 13.59 4.79 10.76
CA SER A 184 14.67 5.63 10.24
C SER A 184 15.76 5.80 11.28
N VAL A 185 17.00 5.53 10.88
CA VAL A 185 18.23 5.69 11.67
C VAL A 185 18.71 7.15 11.77
N GLY A 186 17.87 8.11 11.35
CA GLY A 186 18.13 9.53 11.41
C GLY A 186 18.60 10.13 10.08
N TYR A 187 18.44 11.46 9.95
CA TYR A 187 18.69 12.18 8.71
C TYR A 187 20.15 12.11 8.24
N ASN A 188 21.13 12.03 9.16
CA ASN A 188 22.56 12.05 8.84
C ASN A 188 23.18 10.66 8.60
N ALA A 189 22.38 9.59 8.67
CA ALA A 189 22.86 8.22 8.51
C ALA A 189 22.84 7.83 7.03
N TYR A 190 23.86 8.29 6.30
CA TYR A 190 24.07 7.92 4.89
C TYR A 190 25.15 6.84 4.78
N ASN A 191 25.02 5.96 3.78
CA ASN A 191 26.01 4.92 3.48
C ASN A 191 26.40 4.06 4.70
N LEU A 192 25.41 3.66 5.51
CA LEU A 192 25.66 2.76 6.63
C LEU A 192 26.36 1.49 6.16
N GLN A 193 27.50 1.21 6.76
CA GLN A 193 28.23 -0.03 6.57
C GLN A 193 27.90 -0.98 7.70
N SER A 194 27.92 -2.29 7.43
CA SER A 194 27.78 -3.30 8.47
C SER A 194 28.88 -3.13 9.54
N ALA A 195 30.10 -2.80 9.11
CA ALA A 195 31.19 -2.45 9.99
C ALA A 195 30.87 -1.17 10.78
N GLY A 196 30.80 -1.28 12.10
CA GLY A 196 30.57 -0.14 13.00
C GLY A 196 29.10 0.19 13.24
N PHE A 197 28.15 -0.50 12.59
CA PHE A 197 26.74 -0.38 12.91
C PHE A 197 26.39 -1.29 14.09
N LYS A 198 25.86 -0.73 15.18
CA LYS A 198 25.33 -1.49 16.32
C LYS A 198 23.92 -1.03 16.63
N MET A 199 22.99 -1.98 16.61
CA MET A 199 21.61 -1.77 17.04
C MET A 199 21.41 -2.37 18.42
N ASN A 200 20.82 -1.63 19.34
CA ASN A 200 20.33 -2.16 20.62
C ASN A 200 18.86 -1.77 20.76
N ILE A 201 18.07 -2.67 21.32
CA ILE A 201 16.70 -2.36 21.74
C ILE A 201 16.70 -2.32 23.25
N THR A 202 16.23 -1.21 23.80
CA THR A 202 16.19 -0.98 25.25
C THR A 202 14.79 -0.65 25.72
N TYR A 203 14.50 -1.06 26.94
CA TYR A 203 13.33 -0.75 27.73
C TYR A 203 13.75 0.23 28.83
N GLN A 204 13.09 1.37 28.91
CA GLN A 204 13.30 2.30 30.02
C GLN A 204 12.50 1.81 31.23
N SER A 205 13.20 1.43 32.30
CA SER A 205 12.54 0.95 33.52
C SER A 205 11.88 2.09 34.28
N ASP A 206 10.58 1.99 34.56
CA ASP A 206 9.86 2.99 35.36
C ASP A 206 10.34 3.06 36.82
N THR A 207 10.86 1.96 37.35
CA THR A 207 11.30 1.88 38.76
C THR A 207 12.70 2.45 38.98
N THR A 208 13.59 2.29 38.00
CA THR A 208 15.00 2.71 38.13
C THR A 208 15.37 3.88 37.21
N GLY A 209 14.55 4.19 36.20
CA GLY A 209 14.82 5.19 35.16
C GLY A 209 15.91 4.78 34.16
N VAL A 210 16.50 3.59 34.31
CA VAL A 210 17.63 3.11 33.51
C VAL A 210 17.14 2.33 32.29
N TYR A 211 17.88 2.43 31.18
CA TYR A 211 17.68 1.63 29.99
C TYR A 211 18.24 0.21 30.18
N LEU A 212 17.36 -0.78 30.11
CA LEU A 212 17.69 -2.20 30.17
C LEU A 212 17.51 -2.81 28.78
N ASN A 213 18.37 -3.74 28.38
CA ASN A 213 18.23 -4.49 27.13
C ASN A 213 17.36 -5.76 27.28
N TYR A 214 16.67 -5.90 28.40
CA TYR A 214 15.74 -6.98 28.73
C TYR A 214 14.56 -6.43 29.55
N ILE A 215 13.49 -7.21 29.66
CA ILE A 215 12.38 -6.90 30.58
C ILE A 215 12.60 -7.65 31.90
N PRO A 216 12.50 -7.01 33.08
CA PRO A 216 12.76 -7.68 34.37
C PRO A 216 11.70 -8.72 34.79
N GLU A 217 10.49 -8.62 34.23
CA GLU A 217 9.32 -9.38 34.67
C GLU A 217 8.63 -10.11 33.51
N GLY A 218 7.74 -11.05 33.86
CA GLY A 218 6.92 -11.80 32.91
C GLY A 218 7.64 -12.98 32.23
N ASN A 219 7.03 -13.45 31.14
CA ASN A 219 7.45 -14.66 30.44
C ASN A 219 8.77 -14.51 29.69
N ILE A 220 9.10 -13.29 29.26
CA ILE A 220 10.33 -12.95 28.50
C ILE A 220 11.39 -12.33 29.42
N ARG A 221 11.30 -12.59 30.72
CA ARG A 221 12.20 -11.99 31.70
C ARG A 221 13.65 -12.36 31.43
N ASN A 222 14.56 -11.39 31.57
CA ASN A 222 16.01 -11.57 31.41
C ASN A 222 16.46 -12.05 30.02
N GLU A 223 15.59 -11.99 29.00
CA GLU A 223 15.97 -12.25 27.62
C GLU A 223 16.32 -10.94 26.90
N LEU A 224 17.34 -10.98 26.05
CA LEU A 224 17.71 -9.84 25.21
C LEU A 224 16.56 -9.48 24.27
N LEU A 225 16.15 -8.21 24.26
CA LEU A 225 15.04 -7.72 23.44
C LEU A 225 15.27 -7.97 21.94
N LEU A 226 16.52 -7.91 21.47
CA LEU A 226 16.87 -8.27 20.09
C LEU A 226 16.47 -9.71 19.75
N ARG A 227 16.69 -10.64 20.67
CA ARG A 227 16.33 -12.05 20.50
C ARG A 227 14.82 -12.25 20.60
N VAL A 228 14.16 -11.61 21.57
CA VAL A 228 12.69 -11.66 21.73
C VAL A 228 11.99 -11.17 20.45
N MET A 229 12.52 -10.15 19.80
CA MET A 229 11.98 -9.59 18.56
C MET A 229 12.45 -10.31 17.29
N ASN A 230 13.21 -11.41 17.41
CA ASN A 230 13.77 -12.18 16.29
C ASN A 230 14.72 -11.37 15.37
N LEU A 231 15.37 -10.35 15.91
CA LEU A 231 16.30 -9.47 15.19
C LEU A 231 17.77 -9.89 15.36
N ASP A 232 18.04 -10.84 16.25
CA ASP A 232 19.34 -11.52 16.40
C ASP A 232 19.12 -13.04 16.27
N ARG A 233 19.30 -13.55 15.05
CA ARG A 233 19.15 -14.98 14.71
C ARG A 233 20.37 -15.55 14.00
N LEU A 234 21.26 -14.68 13.54
CA LEU A 234 22.37 -15.01 12.67
C LEU A 234 23.66 -14.49 13.28
N ASN A 235 24.75 -15.23 13.12
CA ASN A 235 26.06 -14.76 13.54
C ASN A 235 26.70 -13.87 12.47
N SER A 236 27.87 -13.32 12.77
CA SER A 236 28.71 -12.58 11.79
C SER A 236 29.01 -13.30 10.45
N LYS A 237 28.79 -14.62 10.33
CA LYS A 237 28.93 -15.42 9.11
C LYS A 237 27.59 -15.73 8.42
N ASN A 238 26.48 -15.22 8.93
CA ASN A 238 25.09 -15.52 8.54
C ASN A 238 24.65 -16.97 8.82
N ASP A 239 25.32 -17.69 9.72
CA ASP A 239 24.83 -18.99 10.20
C ASP A 239 23.71 -18.77 11.22
N PRO A 240 22.73 -19.69 11.38
CA PRO A 240 21.55 -19.52 12.23
C PRO A 240 21.84 -19.69 13.74
N TYR A 241 22.85 -18.97 14.23
CA TYR A 241 23.25 -18.91 15.63
C TYR A 241 23.26 -17.43 16.07
N PRO A 242 22.47 -17.03 17.07
CA PRO A 242 22.48 -15.67 17.60
C PRO A 242 23.85 -15.29 18.19
N ASP A 243 24.31 -14.05 18.00
CA ASP A 243 25.63 -13.59 18.49
C ASP A 243 25.62 -12.34 19.39
N GLY A 244 24.45 -11.75 19.66
CA GLY A 244 24.22 -10.80 20.77
C GLY A 244 24.34 -9.33 20.42
#